data_AF-A0A813XF84-F1
#
_entry.id   AF-A0A813XF84-F1
#
_cell.length_a   1.000
_cell.length_b   1.000
_cell.length_c   1.000
_cell.angle_alpha   90.00
_cell.angle_beta   90.00
_cell.angle_gamma   90.00
#
_symmetry.space_group_name_H-M   'P 1'
#
loop_
_entity.id
_entity.type
_entity.pdbx_description
1 polymer ?
#
loop_
_entity_poly.entity_id
_entity_poly.type
_entity_poly.pdbx_seq_one_letter_code
_entity_poly.pdbx_strand_id
1 'polypeptide(L)'
;MRELDHLHALGVNNLRVQAGSEGPDTEPWRIVPSMQPSPGTYNNEVLDGLDFLLYEMGKRQMRAVMCLNNFWHWSGGFAQYVAWANGTATTIPYPGSYDQFEVFSAQFYRLTKATELFDNHIRFLLARTNRYTNVAYTNDTTIMSWELANEPRRLDLSWVHRTACLLKKLAPFQLVTTGVEGSISSNNFSNDHASPCIDYATFHLWVQNWNVFDPHNASVTLPIAIDFAKKYIEFHAAYKDKPVVLEEFGIAR
;
A
#
# COMPACT_ATOMS: atom_id res chain seq x y z
N MET A 1 7.91 4.51 -20.24
CA MET A 1 9.14 4.01 -20.92
C MET A 1 10.37 4.78 -20.46
N ARG A 2 10.55 6.08 -20.78
CA ARG A 2 11.72 6.87 -20.36
C ARG A 2 12.07 6.77 -18.87
N GLU A 3 11.07 6.83 -17.99
CA GLU A 3 11.29 6.70 -16.53
C GLU A 3 11.79 5.32 -16.12
N LEU A 4 11.24 4.24 -16.69
CA LEU A 4 11.68 2.88 -16.39
C LEU A 4 13.09 2.62 -16.92
N ASP A 5 13.44 3.17 -18.08
CA ASP A 5 14.82 3.11 -18.60
C ASP A 5 15.79 3.84 -17.68
N HIS A 6 15.39 5.01 -17.18
CA HIS A 6 16.22 5.78 -16.25
C HIS A 6 16.42 5.04 -14.92
N LEU A 7 15.33 4.55 -14.31
CA LEU A 7 15.39 3.78 -13.07
C LEU A 7 16.23 2.52 -13.23
N HIS A 8 16.05 1.79 -14.34
CA HIS A 8 16.84 0.60 -14.62
C HIS A 8 18.33 0.91 -14.79
N ALA A 9 18.68 2.02 -15.46
CA ALA A 9 20.07 2.48 -15.59
C ALA A 9 20.71 2.86 -14.25
N LEU A 10 19.90 3.25 -13.24
CA LEU A 10 20.34 3.50 -11.87
C LEU A 10 20.45 2.21 -11.02
N GLY A 11 20.11 1.04 -11.59
CA GLY A 11 20.14 -0.24 -10.88
C GLY A 11 18.88 -0.56 -10.09
N VAL A 12 17.79 0.22 -10.26
CA VAL A 12 16.51 -0.10 -9.65
C VAL A 12 15.92 -1.33 -10.34
N ASN A 13 15.60 -2.35 -9.54
CA ASN A 13 15.02 -3.61 -10.00
C ASN A 13 13.64 -3.91 -9.39
N ASN A 14 13.15 -3.08 -8.48
CA ASN A 14 11.86 -3.25 -7.83
C ASN A 14 11.14 -1.90 -7.73
N LEU A 15 9.84 -1.90 -8.00
CA LEU A 15 8.95 -0.75 -7.83
C LEU A 15 7.77 -1.18 -6.96
N ARG A 16 7.49 -0.40 -5.91
CA ARG A 16 6.22 -0.46 -5.20
C ARG A 16 5.22 0.47 -5.88
N VAL A 17 4.07 -0.06 -6.29
CA VAL A 17 3.10 0.63 -7.15
C VAL A 17 1.71 0.54 -6.56
N GLN A 18 0.93 1.61 -6.73
CA GLN A 18 -0.47 1.62 -6.31
C GLN A 18 -1.32 0.80 -7.28
N ALA A 19 -1.97 -0.24 -6.77
CA ALA A 19 -2.83 -1.16 -7.49
C ALA A 19 -4.30 -1.08 -7.05
N GLY A 20 -4.67 -0.03 -6.29
CA GLY A 20 -6.05 0.32 -5.96
C GLY A 20 -6.23 1.83 -5.87
N SER A 21 -7.26 2.38 -6.51
CA SER A 21 -7.67 3.77 -6.32
C SER A 21 -9.16 3.92 -6.51
N GLU A 22 -9.80 4.57 -5.55
CA GLU A 22 -11.25 4.63 -5.39
C GLU A 22 -11.79 6.03 -5.65
N GLY A 23 -12.85 6.11 -6.45
CA GLY A 23 -13.63 7.32 -6.66
C GLY A 23 -14.65 7.57 -5.54
N PRO A 24 -15.64 8.46 -5.74
CA PRO A 24 -15.94 9.13 -7.00
C PRO A 24 -14.87 10.15 -7.39
N ASP A 25 -14.68 10.35 -8.70
CA ASP A 25 -13.65 11.24 -9.26
C ASP A 25 -13.90 12.74 -8.98
N THR A 26 -15.00 13.08 -8.30
CA THR A 26 -15.34 14.43 -7.86
C THR A 26 -14.75 14.81 -6.50
N GLU A 27 -14.20 13.84 -5.78
CA GLU A 27 -13.70 14.03 -4.42
C GLU A 27 -12.28 14.62 -4.40
N PRO A 28 -11.95 15.44 -3.39
CA PRO A 28 -10.67 16.13 -3.34
C PRO A 28 -9.51 15.21 -2.95
N TRP A 29 -8.31 15.69 -3.25
CA TRP A 29 -7.00 15.20 -2.81
C TRP A 29 -6.75 13.70 -3.02
N ARG A 30 -7.29 13.16 -4.11
CA ARG A 30 -7.02 11.81 -4.55
C ARG A 30 -6.59 11.78 -6.01
N ILE A 31 -6.03 10.64 -6.43
CA ILE A 31 -5.74 10.36 -7.83
C ILE A 31 -7.04 10.37 -8.64
N VAL A 32 -7.03 11.09 -9.76
CA VAL A 32 -8.11 11.10 -10.76
C VAL A 32 -7.51 10.96 -12.17
N PRO A 33 -8.11 10.19 -13.09
CA PRO A 33 -9.28 9.31 -12.85
C PRO A 33 -8.92 8.12 -11.95
N SER A 34 -9.89 7.66 -11.15
CA SER A 34 -9.71 6.49 -10.27
C SER A 34 -9.81 5.16 -11.04
N MET A 35 -9.16 4.14 -10.52
CA MET A 35 -9.27 2.76 -11.03
C MET A 35 -10.68 2.20 -10.80
N GLN A 36 -11.28 2.51 -9.64
CA GLN A 36 -12.60 2.05 -9.23
C GLN A 36 -13.49 3.26 -8.87
N PRO A 37 -14.16 3.89 -9.86
CA PRO A 37 -14.99 5.07 -9.60
C PRO A 37 -16.16 4.81 -8.63
N SER A 38 -16.67 3.58 -8.61
CA SER A 38 -17.68 3.11 -7.66
C SER A 38 -17.52 1.60 -7.41
N PRO A 39 -18.09 1.04 -6.32
CA PRO A 39 -17.92 -0.36 -5.98
C PRO A 39 -18.25 -1.31 -7.13
N GLY A 40 -17.28 -2.13 -7.53
CA GLY A 40 -17.40 -3.11 -8.62
C GLY A 40 -17.39 -2.53 -10.04
N THR A 41 -17.31 -1.20 -10.22
CA THR A 41 -17.17 -0.55 -11.52
C THR A 41 -15.73 -0.09 -11.69
N TYR A 42 -15.10 -0.43 -12.80
CA TYR A 42 -13.68 -0.16 -13.03
C TYR A 42 -13.44 0.66 -14.29
N ASN A 43 -12.46 1.54 -14.21
CA ASN A 43 -11.96 2.30 -15.34
C ASN A 43 -10.94 1.46 -16.14
N ASN A 44 -11.34 1.04 -17.34
CA ASN A 44 -10.51 0.21 -18.20
C ASN A 44 -9.23 0.93 -18.69
N GLU A 45 -9.22 2.26 -18.80
CA GLU A 45 -8.04 3.01 -19.23
C GLU A 45 -6.98 3.04 -18.14
N VAL A 46 -7.38 3.14 -16.87
CA VAL A 46 -6.46 3.05 -15.73
C VAL A 46 -5.88 1.64 -15.61
N LEU A 47 -6.73 0.61 -15.78
CA LEU A 47 -6.29 -0.78 -15.79
C LEU A 47 -5.37 -1.13 -16.97
N ASP A 48 -5.61 -0.53 -18.13
CA ASP A 48 -4.72 -0.61 -19.29
C ASP A 48 -3.33 -0.05 -18.98
N GLY A 49 -3.28 1.09 -18.28
CA GLY A 49 -2.03 1.67 -17.80
C GLY A 49 -1.25 0.74 -16.88
N LEU A 50 -1.94 0.02 -15.98
CA LEU A 50 -1.31 -0.97 -15.09
C LEU A 50 -0.78 -2.19 -15.87
N ASP A 51 -1.54 -2.68 -16.85
CA ASP A 51 -1.07 -3.74 -17.75
C ASP A 51 0.21 -3.33 -18.49
N PHE A 52 0.21 -2.10 -19.03
CA PHE A 52 1.34 -1.56 -19.77
C PHE A 52 2.57 -1.38 -18.87
N LEU A 53 2.36 -0.92 -17.64
CA LEU A 53 3.43 -0.80 -16.65
C LEU A 53 4.10 -2.15 -16.37
N LEU A 54 3.32 -3.19 -16.06
CA LEU A 54 3.86 -4.53 -15.81
C LEU A 54 4.56 -5.11 -17.03
N TYR A 55 3.98 -4.93 -18.23
CA TYR A 55 4.62 -5.34 -19.48
C TYR A 55 6.00 -4.68 -19.66
N GLU A 56 6.09 -3.37 -19.46
CA GLU A 56 7.35 -2.63 -19.61
C GLU A 56 8.36 -2.91 -18.49
N MET A 57 7.91 -3.17 -17.27
CA MET A 57 8.76 -3.62 -16.16
C MET A 57 9.36 -5.01 -16.46
N GLY A 58 8.55 -5.94 -16.97
CA GLY A 58 8.98 -7.29 -17.33
C GLY A 58 10.11 -7.30 -18.36
N LYS A 59 10.05 -6.40 -19.36
CA LYS A 59 11.12 -6.22 -20.36
C LYS A 59 12.46 -5.79 -19.77
N ARG A 60 12.46 -5.20 -18.58
CA ARG A 60 13.66 -4.72 -17.86
C ARG A 60 14.01 -5.59 -16.66
N GLN A 61 13.37 -6.76 -16.54
CA GLN A 61 13.53 -7.68 -15.41
C GLN A 61 13.25 -7.01 -14.04
N MET A 62 12.41 -5.98 -14.03
CA MET A 62 11.98 -5.34 -12.81
C MET A 62 10.86 -6.16 -12.14
N ARG A 63 10.61 -5.88 -10.87
CA ARG A 63 9.58 -6.52 -10.05
C ARG A 63 8.64 -5.50 -9.41
N ALA A 64 7.36 -5.85 -9.30
CA ALA A 64 6.33 -4.99 -8.73
C ALA A 64 5.88 -5.49 -7.34
N VAL A 65 5.85 -4.60 -6.35
CA VAL A 65 5.02 -4.76 -5.14
C VAL A 65 3.70 -4.05 -5.42
N MET A 66 2.60 -4.80 -5.43
CA MET A 66 1.27 -4.31 -5.82
C MET A 66 0.47 -3.92 -4.58
N CYS A 67 0.45 -2.63 -4.25
CA CYS A 67 -0.27 -2.08 -3.10
C CYS A 67 -1.77 -1.97 -3.39
N LEU A 68 -2.58 -2.82 -2.76
CA LEU A 68 -3.99 -3.04 -3.15
C LEU A 68 -4.98 -2.01 -2.60
N ASN A 69 -4.61 -1.31 -1.54
CA ASN A 69 -5.47 -0.32 -0.88
C ASN A 69 -4.60 0.74 -0.22
N ASN A 70 -5.20 1.63 0.56
CA ASN A 70 -4.49 2.70 1.22
C ASN A 70 -5.23 3.10 2.49
N PHE A 71 -4.51 3.26 3.59
CA PHE A 71 -5.08 3.82 4.80
C PHE A 71 -5.41 5.31 4.63
N TRP A 72 -4.65 6.00 3.79
CA TRP A 72 -4.78 7.43 3.50
C TRP A 72 -5.71 7.73 2.32
N HIS A 73 -6.08 9.01 2.24
CA HIS A 73 -7.08 9.50 1.30
C HIS A 73 -6.59 9.67 -0.14
N TRP A 74 -5.28 9.67 -0.40
CA TRP A 74 -4.74 10.10 -1.70
C TRP A 74 -5.06 9.16 -2.86
N SER A 75 -5.53 7.94 -2.57
CA SER A 75 -6.12 7.04 -3.56
C SER A 75 -7.58 6.71 -3.24
N GLY A 76 -8.26 7.51 -2.40
CA GLY A 76 -9.54 7.14 -1.79
C GLY A 76 -9.32 6.26 -0.55
N GLY A 77 -8.98 4.99 -0.76
CA GLY A 77 -8.53 4.10 0.30
C GLY A 77 -9.62 3.64 1.26
N PHE A 78 -9.23 3.16 2.44
CA PHE A 78 -10.13 2.63 3.47
C PHE A 78 -11.25 3.61 3.85
N ALA A 79 -10.96 4.90 3.97
CA ALA A 79 -11.98 5.91 4.23
C ALA A 79 -13.08 5.93 3.14
N GLN A 80 -12.72 5.70 1.88
CA GLN A 80 -13.68 5.59 0.80
C GLN A 80 -14.52 4.31 0.86
N TYR A 81 -13.92 3.18 1.26
CA TYR A 81 -14.67 1.95 1.52
C TYR A 81 -15.64 2.11 2.71
N VAL A 82 -15.26 2.85 3.76
CA VAL A 82 -16.15 3.20 4.88
C VAL A 82 -17.32 4.05 4.38
N ALA A 83 -17.07 5.07 3.55
CA ALA A 83 -18.13 5.89 2.98
C ALA A 83 -19.09 5.08 2.09
N TRP A 84 -18.57 4.19 1.25
CA TRP A 84 -19.41 3.30 0.43
C TRP A 84 -20.24 2.32 1.27
N ALA A 85 -19.68 1.78 2.35
CA ALA A 85 -20.37 0.86 3.23
C ALA A 85 -21.51 1.52 4.02
N ASN A 86 -21.34 2.78 4.41
CA ASN A 86 -22.32 3.55 5.19
C ASN A 86 -23.31 4.34 4.31
N GLY A 87 -23.05 4.50 3.01
CA GLY A 87 -23.94 5.15 2.05
C GLY A 87 -23.73 6.67 1.94
N THR A 88 -24.57 7.30 1.11
CA THR A 88 -24.40 8.67 0.56
C THR A 88 -24.43 9.81 1.58
N ALA A 89 -24.81 9.57 2.83
CA ALA A 89 -24.78 10.58 3.89
C ALA A 89 -23.41 10.68 4.61
N THR A 90 -22.46 9.80 4.27
CA THR A 90 -21.17 9.73 4.97
C THR A 90 -20.17 10.70 4.35
N THR A 91 -19.76 11.71 5.11
CA THR A 91 -18.69 12.64 4.70
C THR A 91 -17.36 12.16 5.26
N ILE A 92 -16.34 12.08 4.41
CA ILE A 92 -14.99 11.71 4.83
C ILE A 92 -14.34 12.94 5.48
N PRO A 93 -13.74 12.82 6.69
CA PRO A 93 -13.17 13.94 7.45
C PRO A 93 -11.79 14.34 6.92
N TYR A 94 -11.81 14.87 5.71
CA TYR A 94 -10.68 15.24 4.87
C TYR A 94 -9.83 16.42 5.42
N PRO A 95 -8.48 16.29 5.53
CA PRO A 95 -7.79 15.35 6.40
C PRO A 95 -7.88 15.82 7.87
N GLY A 96 -8.71 16.86 8.13
CA GLY A 96 -9.03 17.47 9.41
C GLY A 96 -7.87 17.46 10.38
N SER A 97 -8.14 16.94 11.57
CA SER A 97 -7.09 16.32 12.36
C SER A 97 -6.76 14.94 11.79
N TYR A 98 -5.48 14.62 11.60
CA TYR A 98 -5.04 13.28 11.21
C TYR A 98 -5.61 12.23 12.17
N ASP A 99 -5.69 12.49 13.47
CA ASP A 99 -6.29 11.56 14.43
C ASP A 99 -7.76 11.25 14.11
N GLN A 100 -8.54 12.26 13.69
CA GLN A 100 -9.94 12.06 13.30
C GLN A 100 -10.04 11.24 12.01
N PHE A 101 -9.17 11.54 11.04
CA PHE A 101 -9.10 10.77 9.81
C PHE A 101 -8.69 9.31 10.05
N GLU A 102 -7.69 9.06 10.90
CA GLU A 102 -7.27 7.72 11.27
C GLU A 102 -8.40 6.92 11.93
N VAL A 103 -9.12 7.53 12.88
CA VAL A 103 -10.25 6.89 13.56
C VAL A 103 -11.35 6.56 12.56
N PHE A 104 -11.62 7.44 11.59
CA PHE A 104 -12.60 7.21 10.54
C PHE A 104 -12.16 6.08 9.59
N SER A 105 -10.93 6.14 9.10
CA SER A 105 -10.35 5.16 8.18
C SER A 105 -10.32 3.75 8.80
N ALA A 106 -9.92 3.65 10.07
CA ALA A 106 -9.87 2.38 10.81
C ALA A 106 -11.25 1.73 11.06
N GLN A 107 -12.37 2.43 10.83
CA GLN A 107 -13.70 1.78 10.85
C GLN A 107 -13.82 0.70 9.77
N PHE A 108 -13.02 0.79 8.70
CA PHE A 108 -12.95 -0.17 7.61
C PHE A 108 -12.90 -1.61 8.13
N TYR A 109 -12.04 -1.90 9.11
CA TYR A 109 -11.82 -3.25 9.63
C TYR A 109 -13.08 -3.85 10.28
N ARG A 110 -13.97 -3.01 10.83
CA ARG A 110 -15.16 -3.43 11.59
C ARG A 110 -16.42 -3.48 10.74
N LEU A 111 -16.42 -2.80 9.59
CA LEU A 111 -17.54 -2.78 8.67
C LEU A 111 -17.44 -3.97 7.73
N THR A 112 -18.20 -5.03 8.00
CA THR A 112 -18.26 -6.22 7.13
C THR A 112 -18.42 -5.83 5.67
N LYS A 113 -19.36 -4.92 5.37
CA LYS A 113 -19.60 -4.44 4.02
C LYS A 113 -18.38 -3.78 3.37
N ALA A 114 -17.63 -2.96 4.12
CA ALA A 114 -16.43 -2.31 3.61
C ALA A 114 -15.36 -3.35 3.24
N THR A 115 -15.15 -4.34 4.12
CA THR A 115 -14.16 -5.39 3.85
C THR A 115 -14.59 -6.35 2.73
N GLU A 116 -15.89 -6.64 2.58
CA GLU A 116 -16.41 -7.43 1.45
C GLU A 116 -16.22 -6.71 0.11
N LEU A 117 -16.43 -5.39 0.08
CA LEU A 117 -16.15 -4.59 -1.12
C LEU A 117 -14.67 -4.67 -1.50
N PHE A 118 -13.76 -4.65 -0.52
CA PHE A 118 -12.34 -4.80 -0.79
C PHE A 118 -11.96 -6.23 -1.22
N ASP A 119 -12.54 -7.27 -0.61
CA ASP A 119 -12.35 -8.65 -1.06
C ASP A 119 -12.80 -8.82 -2.54
N ASN A 120 -13.85 -8.13 -2.96
CA ASN A 120 -14.29 -8.10 -4.35
C ASN A 120 -13.30 -7.36 -5.27
N HIS A 121 -12.68 -6.27 -4.79
CA HIS A 121 -11.59 -5.60 -5.49
C HIS A 121 -10.39 -6.53 -5.72
N ILE A 122 -9.95 -7.22 -4.66
CA ILE A 122 -8.89 -8.22 -4.74
C ILE A 122 -9.22 -9.29 -5.79
N ARG A 123 -10.42 -9.88 -5.72
CA ARG A 123 -10.84 -10.94 -6.67
C ARG A 123 -10.87 -10.43 -8.10
N PHE A 124 -11.36 -9.21 -8.32
CA PHE A 124 -11.38 -8.61 -9.65
C PHE A 124 -9.97 -8.44 -10.20
N LEU A 125 -9.07 -7.84 -9.43
CA LEU A 125 -7.71 -7.54 -9.89
C LEU A 125 -6.90 -8.81 -10.11
N LEU A 126 -6.97 -9.80 -9.22
CA LEU A 126 -6.24 -11.07 -9.37
C LEU A 126 -6.81 -11.94 -10.48
N ALA A 127 -8.07 -11.75 -10.90
CA ALA A 127 -8.63 -12.41 -12.07
C ALA A 127 -8.20 -11.77 -13.40
N ARG A 128 -7.50 -10.63 -13.36
CA ARG A 128 -7.08 -9.90 -14.56
C ARG A 128 -6.02 -10.68 -15.35
N THR A 129 -6.17 -10.64 -16.67
CA THR A 129 -5.14 -11.06 -17.62
C THR A 129 -4.57 -9.82 -18.29
N ASN A 130 -3.25 -9.67 -18.24
CA ASN A 130 -2.56 -8.54 -18.85
C ASN A 130 -2.77 -8.58 -20.37
N ARG A 131 -3.31 -7.52 -20.96
CA ARG A 131 -3.65 -7.50 -22.39
C ARG A 131 -2.43 -7.52 -23.33
N TYR A 132 -1.25 -7.08 -22.88
CA TYR A 132 -0.04 -6.98 -23.70
C TYR A 132 0.74 -8.29 -23.71
N THR A 133 0.66 -9.08 -22.63
CA THR A 133 1.38 -10.36 -22.50
C THR A 133 0.47 -11.57 -22.60
N ASN A 134 -0.85 -11.40 -22.45
CA ASN A 134 -1.83 -12.47 -22.30
C ASN A 134 -1.55 -13.41 -21.11
N VAL A 135 -0.86 -12.89 -20.07
CA VAL A 135 -0.55 -13.62 -18.84
C VAL A 135 -1.49 -13.16 -17.73
N ALA A 136 -2.09 -14.11 -17.02
CA ALA A 136 -2.87 -13.82 -15.82
C ALA A 136 -1.97 -13.16 -14.77
N TYR A 137 -2.46 -12.13 -14.07
CA TYR A 137 -1.68 -11.44 -13.02
C TYR A 137 -1.14 -12.41 -11.96
N THR A 138 -1.91 -13.45 -11.63
CA THR A 138 -1.53 -14.51 -10.68
C THR A 138 -0.39 -15.41 -11.16
N ASN A 139 -0.06 -15.37 -12.46
CA ASN A 139 1.03 -16.11 -13.09
C ASN A 139 2.14 -15.17 -13.61
N ASP A 140 2.00 -13.86 -13.47
CA ASP A 140 2.97 -12.88 -13.96
C ASP A 140 4.14 -12.74 -12.97
N THR A 141 5.30 -13.26 -13.36
CA THR A 141 6.53 -13.19 -12.56
C THR A 141 7.10 -11.77 -12.41
N THR A 142 6.56 -10.78 -13.15
CA THR A 142 6.86 -9.38 -12.94
C THR A 142 6.30 -8.90 -11.59
N ILE A 143 5.20 -9.46 -11.12
CA ILE A 143 4.65 -9.16 -9.80
C ILE A 143 5.40 -10.00 -8.76
N MET A 144 6.11 -9.33 -7.86
CA MET A 144 6.80 -9.95 -6.73
C MET A 144 5.84 -10.25 -5.58
N SER A 145 5.00 -9.28 -5.23
CA SER A 145 4.13 -9.40 -4.07
C SER A 145 2.83 -8.62 -4.20
N TRP A 146 1.85 -9.08 -3.43
CA TRP A 146 0.62 -8.36 -3.12
C TRP A 146 0.72 -7.76 -1.73
N GLU A 147 0.52 -6.46 -1.63
CA GLU A 147 0.56 -5.73 -0.36
C GLU A 147 -0.85 -5.33 0.05
N LEU A 148 -1.22 -5.61 1.31
CA LEU A 148 -2.60 -5.44 1.78
C LEU A 148 -3.11 -4.01 1.61
N ALA A 149 -2.31 -3.04 2.05
CA ALA A 149 -2.62 -1.62 1.91
C ALA A 149 -1.37 -0.79 2.21
N ASN A 150 -1.34 0.44 1.71
CA ASN A 150 -0.38 1.43 2.14
C ASN A 150 -0.67 1.90 3.58
N GLU A 151 0.31 1.74 4.46
CA GLU A 151 0.34 2.26 5.84
C GLU A 151 -0.93 1.99 6.67
N PRO A 152 -1.46 0.74 6.74
CA PRO A 152 -2.56 0.46 7.64
C PRO A 152 -2.13 0.82 9.07
N ARG A 153 -3.04 1.48 9.80
CA ARG A 153 -2.92 1.81 11.22
C ARG A 153 -4.11 1.24 11.97
N ARG A 154 -3.94 1.05 13.29
CA ARG A 154 -4.95 0.46 14.20
C ARG A 154 -5.40 -0.91 13.69
N LEU A 155 -4.44 -1.71 13.24
CA LEU A 155 -4.68 -2.97 12.54
C LEU A 155 -5.57 -3.91 13.34
N ASP A 156 -6.52 -4.51 12.63
CA ASP A 156 -7.20 -5.72 13.08
C ASP A 156 -6.43 -6.94 12.56
N LEU A 157 -5.79 -7.68 13.46
CA LEU A 157 -4.98 -8.85 13.09
C LEU A 157 -5.80 -9.98 12.46
N SER A 158 -7.10 -10.08 12.76
CA SER A 158 -7.99 -11.03 12.11
C SER A 158 -8.24 -10.65 10.65
N TRP A 159 -8.38 -9.35 10.37
CA TRP A 159 -8.46 -8.83 9.01
C TRP A 159 -7.15 -9.07 8.24
N VAL A 160 -5.99 -8.80 8.85
CA VAL A 160 -4.68 -9.07 8.24
C VAL A 160 -4.58 -10.55 7.85
N HIS A 161 -4.84 -11.46 8.80
CA HIS A 161 -4.76 -12.89 8.53
C HIS A 161 -5.71 -13.33 7.43
N ARG A 162 -7.00 -12.95 7.52
CA ARG A 162 -8.02 -13.32 6.54
C ARG A 162 -7.68 -12.83 5.13
N THR A 163 -7.31 -11.56 5.00
CA THR A 163 -7.02 -10.92 3.71
C THR A 163 -5.74 -11.49 3.09
N ALA A 164 -4.69 -11.69 3.90
CA ALA A 164 -3.45 -12.31 3.44
C ALA A 164 -3.68 -13.75 2.96
N CYS A 165 -4.46 -14.56 3.69
CA CYS A 165 -4.75 -15.93 3.28
C CYS A 165 -5.68 -15.99 2.05
N LEU A 166 -6.56 -15.00 1.85
CA LEU A 166 -7.30 -14.85 0.59
C LEU A 166 -6.35 -14.65 -0.58
N LEU A 167 -5.36 -13.76 -0.45
CA LEU A 167 -4.35 -13.52 -1.48
C LEU A 167 -3.53 -14.78 -1.76
N LYS A 168 -3.03 -15.48 -0.73
CA LYS A 168 -2.31 -16.76 -0.91
C LYS A 168 -3.16 -17.82 -1.61
N LYS A 169 -4.48 -17.85 -1.38
CA LYS A 169 -5.39 -18.78 -2.07
C LYS A 169 -5.56 -18.44 -3.55
N LEU A 170 -5.63 -17.15 -3.90
CA LEU A 170 -5.86 -16.69 -5.27
C LEU A 170 -4.55 -16.63 -6.10
N ALA A 171 -3.43 -16.34 -5.45
CA ALA A 171 -2.12 -16.11 -6.04
C ALA A 171 -1.03 -16.90 -5.26
N PRO A 172 -1.04 -18.24 -5.30
CA PRO A 172 -0.24 -19.08 -4.40
C PRO A 172 1.29 -18.94 -4.58
N PHE A 173 1.75 -18.42 -5.72
CA PHE A 173 3.17 -18.29 -6.05
C PHE A 173 3.74 -16.90 -5.80
N GLN A 174 2.89 -15.91 -5.52
CA GLN A 174 3.33 -14.54 -5.22
C GLN A 174 3.45 -14.36 -3.71
N LEU A 175 4.35 -13.46 -3.31
CA LEU A 175 4.51 -13.10 -1.90
C LEU A 175 3.36 -12.21 -1.46
N VAL A 176 3.10 -12.15 -0.15
CA VAL A 176 2.12 -11.26 0.46
C VAL A 176 2.77 -10.51 1.61
N THR A 177 2.54 -9.20 1.70
CA THR A 177 2.98 -8.37 2.83
C THR A 177 1.89 -7.41 3.29
N THR A 178 2.14 -6.72 4.40
CA THR A 178 1.17 -5.86 5.09
C THR A 178 1.16 -4.43 4.54
N GLY A 179 2.32 -3.82 4.32
CA GLY A 179 2.48 -2.39 4.01
C GLY A 179 2.54 -1.47 5.23
N VAL A 180 2.80 -2.02 6.43
CA VAL A 180 2.84 -1.23 7.67
C VAL A 180 4.10 -0.38 7.79
N GLU A 181 4.00 0.72 8.53
CA GLU A 181 5.11 1.64 8.75
C GLU A 181 6.18 1.13 9.72
N GLY A 182 5.94 0.00 10.40
CA GLY A 182 6.78 -0.48 11.49
C GLY A 182 6.16 -0.25 12.87
N SER A 183 7.00 -0.30 13.91
CA SER A 183 6.61 0.00 15.30
C SER A 183 6.45 1.51 15.51
N ILE A 184 5.38 2.06 14.95
CA ILE A 184 4.98 3.46 15.15
C ILE A 184 3.46 3.58 15.28
N SER A 185 3.00 4.66 15.91
CA SER A 185 1.58 4.89 16.21
C SER A 185 1.01 3.71 17.00
N SER A 186 -0.08 3.11 16.54
CA SER A 186 -0.73 1.95 17.17
C SER A 186 -0.15 0.60 16.76
N ASN A 187 0.84 0.56 15.86
CA ASN A 187 1.28 -0.68 15.23
C ASN A 187 2.29 -1.43 16.11
N ASN A 188 2.29 -2.76 16.00
CA ASN A 188 3.21 -3.64 16.69
C ASN A 188 3.86 -4.53 15.63
N PHE A 189 5.09 -4.19 15.25
CA PHE A 189 5.76 -4.78 14.10
C PHE A 189 5.75 -6.31 14.08
N SER A 190 6.04 -6.98 15.21
CA SER A 190 6.04 -8.45 15.25
C SER A 190 4.63 -9.03 15.10
N ASN A 191 3.63 -8.45 15.76
CA ASN A 191 2.25 -8.95 15.73
C ASN A 191 1.58 -8.70 14.37
N ASP A 192 1.84 -7.53 13.77
CA ASP A 192 1.27 -7.13 12.49
C ASP A 192 1.71 -8.08 11.36
N HIS A 193 2.89 -8.70 11.50
CA HIS A 193 3.43 -9.69 10.57
C HIS A 193 3.28 -11.14 11.04
N ALA A 194 2.62 -11.43 12.16
CA ALA A 194 2.62 -12.78 12.75
C ALA A 194 1.87 -13.84 11.92
N SER A 195 0.94 -13.43 11.04
CA SER A 195 0.17 -14.35 10.21
C SER A 195 1.09 -15.21 9.32
N PRO A 196 0.87 -16.54 9.22
CA PRO A 196 1.66 -17.39 8.33
C PRO A 196 1.41 -17.11 6.84
N CYS A 197 0.33 -16.38 6.51
CA CYS A 197 0.03 -15.96 5.14
C CYS A 197 0.75 -14.66 4.73
N ILE A 198 1.54 -14.05 5.63
CA ILE A 198 2.43 -12.93 5.33
C ILE A 198 3.84 -13.50 5.11
N ASP A 199 4.47 -13.23 3.97
CA ASP A 199 5.75 -13.83 3.59
C ASP A 199 6.96 -12.99 4.01
N TYR A 200 6.82 -11.66 4.06
CA TYR A 200 7.87 -10.73 4.51
C TYR A 200 7.28 -9.53 5.23
N ALA A 201 8.11 -8.85 6.01
CA ALA A 201 7.73 -7.70 6.83
C ALA A 201 8.21 -6.38 6.22
N THR A 202 7.46 -5.32 6.48
CA THR A 202 7.76 -3.98 5.95
C THR A 202 7.71 -2.92 7.03
N PHE A 203 8.55 -1.90 6.87
CA PHE A 203 8.55 -0.71 7.72
C PHE A 203 8.90 0.51 6.87
N HIS A 204 8.47 1.68 7.32
CA HIS A 204 8.67 2.96 6.63
C HIS A 204 9.49 3.90 7.53
N LEU A 205 9.99 5.02 6.99
CA LEU A 205 10.76 5.99 7.75
C LEU A 205 10.49 7.43 7.31
N TRP A 206 9.65 8.12 8.09
CA TRP A 206 9.21 9.50 7.82
C TRP A 206 9.60 10.48 8.93
N VAL A 207 10.91 10.67 9.13
CA VAL A 207 11.45 11.50 10.24
C VAL A 207 10.90 12.94 10.28
N GLN A 208 10.53 13.51 9.13
CA GLN A 208 9.89 14.82 9.08
C GLN A 208 8.45 14.78 9.60
N ASN A 209 7.65 13.83 9.09
CA ASN A 209 6.25 13.66 9.48
C ASN A 209 6.11 13.30 10.97
N TRP A 210 7.13 12.65 11.54
CA TRP A 210 7.18 12.27 12.95
C TRP A 210 7.83 13.34 13.85
N ASN A 211 8.05 14.55 13.32
CA ASN A 211 8.62 15.70 14.02
C ASN A 211 10.03 15.45 14.60
N VAL A 212 10.79 14.53 14.01
CA VAL A 212 12.20 14.28 14.38
C VAL A 212 13.13 15.18 13.57
N PHE A 213 12.75 15.50 12.32
CA PHE A 213 13.49 16.37 11.41
C PHE A 213 12.66 17.63 11.08
N ASP A 214 13.29 18.80 11.23
CA ASP A 214 12.75 20.07 10.76
C ASP A 214 13.66 20.61 9.63
N PRO A 215 13.20 20.65 8.37
CA PRO A 215 14.00 21.15 7.26
C PRO A 215 14.36 22.64 7.40
N HIS A 216 13.56 23.44 8.11
CA HIS A 216 13.88 24.85 8.37
C HIS A 216 14.96 25.03 9.43
N ASN A 217 15.29 23.97 10.16
CA ASN A 217 16.35 23.94 11.17
C ASN A 217 17.27 22.72 10.99
N ALA A 218 17.57 22.38 9.74
CA ALA A 218 18.28 21.14 9.40
C ALA A 218 19.66 21.01 10.07
N SER A 219 20.38 22.11 10.27
CA SER A 219 21.71 22.09 10.91
C SER A 219 21.67 21.52 12.34
N VAL A 220 20.54 21.67 13.05
CA VAL A 220 20.34 21.17 14.41
C VAL A 220 19.64 19.82 14.39
N THR A 221 18.62 19.65 13.55
CA THR A 221 17.73 18.48 13.61
C THR A 221 18.22 17.30 12.76
N LEU A 222 19.05 17.51 11.73
CA LEU A 222 19.53 16.42 10.88
C LEU A 222 20.36 15.37 11.64
N PRO A 223 21.32 15.73 12.53
CA PRO A 223 22.03 14.73 13.32
C PRO A 223 21.11 13.89 14.21
N ILE A 224 20.06 14.52 14.78
CA ILE A 224 19.04 13.84 15.61
C ILE A 224 18.24 12.85 14.75
N ALA A 225 17.80 13.29 13.57
CA ALA A 225 17.06 12.46 12.62
C ALA A 225 17.89 11.26 12.13
N ILE A 226 19.21 11.44 11.91
CA ILE A 226 20.11 10.35 11.54
C ILE A 226 20.25 9.33 12.67
N ASP A 227 20.42 9.77 13.92
CA ASP A 227 20.50 8.87 15.08
C ASP A 227 19.20 8.08 15.28
N PHE A 228 18.06 8.78 15.20
CA PHE A 228 16.74 8.14 15.24
C PHE A 228 16.57 7.10 14.12
N ALA A 229 16.88 7.48 12.88
CA ALA A 229 16.76 6.59 11.72
C ALA A 229 17.58 5.31 11.88
N LYS A 230 18.83 5.43 12.35
CA LYS A 230 19.70 4.26 12.60
C LYS A 230 19.08 3.32 13.63
N LYS A 231 18.64 3.85 14.78
CA LYS A 231 18.01 3.05 15.84
C LYS A 231 16.72 2.38 15.36
N TYR A 232 15.92 3.10 14.58
CA TYR A 232 14.68 2.57 14.02
C TYR A 232 14.97 1.43 13.03
N ILE A 233 15.94 1.60 12.12
CA ILE A 233 16.38 0.55 11.19
C ILE A 233 16.95 -0.65 11.93
N GLU A 234 17.81 -0.44 12.93
CA GLU A 234 18.42 -1.52 13.72
C GLU A 234 17.36 -2.33 14.48
N PHE A 235 16.36 -1.66 15.06
CA PHE A 235 15.25 -2.32 15.74
C PHE A 235 14.48 -3.26 14.78
N HIS A 236 14.11 -2.78 13.59
CA HIS A 236 13.35 -3.58 12.63
C HIS A 236 14.21 -4.67 11.96
N ALA A 237 15.48 -4.40 11.67
CA ALA A 237 16.44 -5.37 11.13
C ALA A 237 16.81 -6.49 12.13
N ALA A 238 16.54 -6.29 13.42
CA ALA A 238 16.71 -7.32 14.44
C ALA A 238 15.62 -8.41 14.35
N TYR A 239 14.50 -8.17 13.67
CA TYR A 239 13.46 -9.18 13.46
C TYR A 239 13.97 -10.34 12.61
N LYS A 240 13.76 -11.57 13.09
CA LYS A 240 14.35 -12.79 12.48
C LYS A 240 13.33 -13.76 11.90
N ASP A 241 12.04 -13.56 12.15
CA ASP A 241 11.03 -14.54 11.69
C ASP A 241 10.82 -14.46 10.18
N LYS A 242 11.01 -13.28 9.56
CA LYS A 242 10.78 -13.04 8.12
C LYS A 242 11.77 -12.00 7.56
N PRO A 243 12.00 -11.98 6.23
CA PRO A 243 12.72 -10.88 5.58
C PRO A 243 12.07 -9.53 5.87
N VAL A 244 12.86 -8.46 5.95
CA VAL A 244 12.40 -7.11 6.27
C VAL A 244 12.80 -6.14 5.16
N VAL A 245 11.86 -5.30 4.71
CA VAL A 245 12.08 -4.28 3.69
C VAL A 245 11.73 -2.89 4.24
N LEU A 246 12.65 -1.93 4.10
CA LEU A 246 12.36 -0.50 4.23
C LEU A 246 11.77 -0.02 2.91
N GLU A 247 10.45 -0.07 2.75
CA GLU A 247 9.80 0.14 1.45
C GLU A 247 9.35 1.57 1.19
N GLU A 248 9.40 2.44 2.21
CA GLU A 248 9.25 3.88 2.06
C GLU A 248 10.20 4.64 3.01
N PHE A 249 10.86 5.67 2.50
CA PHE A 249 11.54 6.66 3.31
C PHE A 249 11.75 7.94 2.50
N GLY A 250 11.83 9.07 3.18
CA GLY A 250 12.14 10.34 2.54
C GLY A 250 12.23 11.49 3.52
N ILE A 251 12.88 12.57 3.06
CA ILE A 251 12.97 13.86 3.76
C ILE A 251 12.92 14.99 2.74
N ALA A 252 12.42 16.16 3.15
CA ALA A 252 12.61 17.38 2.36
C ALA A 252 14.10 17.76 2.30
N ARG A 253 14.48 18.45 1.23
CA ARG A 253 15.81 19.05 1.04
C ARG A 253 15.72 20.57 1.04
#